data_AF-A0ABD3D233-F1
#
_entry.id   AF-A0ABD3D233-F1
#
_cell.length_a   1.000
_cell.length_b   1.000
_cell.length_c   1.000
_cell.angle_alpha   90.00
_cell.angle_beta   90.00
_cell.angle_gamma   90.00
#
_symmetry.space_group_name_H-M   'P 1'
#
loop_
_entity.id
_entity.type
_entity.pdbx_description
1 polymer ?
#
loop_
_entity_poly.entity_id
_entity_poly.type
_entity_poly.pdbx_seq_one_letter_code
_entity_poly.pdbx_strand_id
1 'polypeptide(L)'
;MNNQSVKRRREDDDDGSEIAIDILSQLPQHILHHILSLLPQKGAVRTSVLSKSWRYLWHGRFNVEFREFDHRFDRKEEIWPFLDKTLQRYLDQNLSLQKFLVDIHYVVDFELLQKWIPVLIMNMGVRSFNLIFYWSTNAFYPLPLIVFQSESLVELNLQRCDLKILESTDNVVMLNNLQTLRLHDVYITVEIFEKIILGCPLIENLDMFKCIGMKSIKLHKHHNIKDFASTGIGQIVIEIENTHTLESVRIRNCGNWFLRHKNFPHLKSLELYKVQLPADIFDHNFSSFFPCLNKLRLDSCHSLKEFHLISSSIKRLTIIMDTSSRIKAFIDTPNILYFEYLGYGDAVLPSIKFTTTSNEWKSQITLGYKLERSKKDAMAWFLKVNKLLKALSQSHITLRLAPNEYEELYINDFYGGFYTPVVVEHLKLRGDFSSSSNPAILNCLFRICRPRYMDLYDDDIYMVLDAHLLAKCKEINNLAGFMSKVVPDEIGCCFWLKDLEEVCIEVRDEEAKEWHCVEGTSLPTLRIRQKIRFRLTWKEHVDVSKISMSEEDLLNAKEETYAVALTEKGT
;
A
#
# COMPACT_ATOMS: atom_id res chain seq x y z
N MET A 1 -73.67 -1.22 33.84
CA MET A 1 -72.84 -1.75 34.94
C MET A 1 -71.55 -2.27 34.33
N ASN A 2 -70.53 -1.41 34.32
CA ASN A 2 -69.33 -1.50 35.16
C ASN A 2 -68.36 -2.61 34.74
N ASN A 3 -67.22 -2.22 34.14
CA ASN A 3 -65.94 -2.58 34.72
C ASN A 3 -64.87 -1.56 34.36
N GLN A 4 -64.46 -0.84 35.42
CA GLN A 4 -63.38 0.12 35.47
C GLN A 4 -62.05 -0.61 35.30
N SER A 5 -61.23 -0.16 34.36
CA SER A 5 -59.81 -0.53 34.28
C SER A 5 -59.01 0.28 35.30
N VAL A 6 -58.31 -0.47 36.14
CA VAL A 6 -57.53 -0.02 37.30
C VAL A 6 -56.45 0.98 36.89
N LYS A 7 -56.53 2.20 37.46
CA LYS A 7 -55.42 3.16 37.53
C LYS A 7 -54.30 2.54 38.38
N ARG A 8 -53.19 2.14 37.74
CA ARG A 8 -51.90 2.03 38.46
C ARG A 8 -51.32 3.44 38.54
N ARG A 9 -51.45 4.04 39.73
CA ARG A 9 -50.69 5.22 40.16
C ARG A 9 -49.21 4.88 40.05
N ARG A 10 -48.43 5.72 39.38
CA ARG A 10 -46.98 5.76 39.57
C ARG A 10 -46.77 6.42 40.92
N GLU A 11 -46.11 5.69 41.81
CA GLU A 11 -45.61 6.23 43.07
C GLU A 11 -44.58 7.31 42.74
N ASP A 12 -44.76 8.46 43.41
CA ASP A 12 -43.82 9.57 43.41
C ASP A 12 -42.61 9.13 44.25
N ASP A 13 -41.60 8.59 43.57
CA ASP A 13 -40.24 8.55 44.10
C ASP A 13 -39.58 9.90 43.75
N ASP A 14 -39.63 10.79 44.74
CA ASP A 14 -38.81 11.99 44.88
C ASP A 14 -37.35 11.55 45.10
N ASP A 15 -36.69 11.12 44.02
CA ASP A 15 -35.24 11.03 43.94
C ASP A 15 -34.76 12.23 43.13
N GLY A 16 -33.87 13.03 43.74
CA GLY A 16 -33.37 14.28 43.21
C GLY A 16 -32.69 14.06 41.86
N SER A 17 -33.45 14.11 40.77
CA SER A 17 -32.90 14.15 39.45
C SER A 17 -32.17 15.48 39.32
N GLU A 18 -30.84 15.46 39.39
CA GLU A 18 -30.05 16.41 38.62
C GLU A 18 -30.72 16.46 37.24
N ILE A 19 -31.34 17.60 36.92
CA ILE A 19 -31.88 17.84 35.58
C ILE A 19 -30.66 17.65 34.70
N ALA A 20 -30.55 16.50 34.03
CA ALA A 20 -29.47 16.21 33.12
C ALA A 20 -29.61 17.24 32.00
N ILE A 21 -28.93 18.37 32.16
CA ILE A 21 -29.02 19.51 31.27
C ILE A 21 -28.50 18.98 29.93
N ASP A 22 -29.36 18.98 28.92
CA ASP A 22 -28.97 18.60 27.57
C ASP A 22 -28.11 19.73 26.96
N ILE A 23 -26.85 19.80 27.41
CA ILE A 23 -25.85 20.79 27.00
C ILE A 23 -25.63 20.74 25.49
N LEU A 24 -25.74 19.54 24.90
CA LEU A 24 -25.61 19.35 23.46
C LEU A 24 -26.74 20.06 22.72
N SER A 25 -27.99 19.90 23.13
CA SER A 25 -29.12 20.61 22.51
C SER A 25 -29.14 22.13 22.76
N GLN A 26 -28.34 22.64 23.69
CA GLN A 26 -28.17 24.08 23.93
C GLN A 26 -27.16 24.76 23.00
N LEU A 27 -26.38 23.97 22.24
CA LEU A 27 -25.45 24.52 21.25
C LEU A 27 -26.21 25.26 20.14
N PRO A 28 -25.65 26.36 19.60
CA PRO A 28 -26.23 27.04 18.44
C PRO A 28 -26.45 26.08 17.26
N GLN A 29 -27.54 26.27 16.53
CA GLN A 29 -27.96 25.37 15.44
C GLN A 29 -26.84 25.15 14.38
N HIS A 30 -26.04 26.17 14.08
CA HIS A 30 -24.91 26.03 13.15
C HIS A 30 -23.80 25.10 13.66
N ILE A 31 -23.53 25.07 14.97
CA ILE A 31 -22.57 24.14 15.59
C ILE A 31 -23.11 22.71 15.55
N LEU A 32 -24.40 22.54 15.83
CA LEU A 32 -25.07 21.24 15.75
C LEU A 32 -25.01 20.64 14.34
N HIS A 33 -25.27 21.45 13.31
CA HIS A 33 -25.13 21.00 11.93
C HIS A 33 -23.67 20.74 11.53
N HIS A 34 -22.71 21.49 12.09
CA HIS A 34 -21.28 21.22 11.88
C HIS A 34 -20.86 19.87 12.50
N ILE A 35 -21.31 19.55 13.73
CA ILE A 35 -21.09 18.24 14.34
C ILE A 35 -21.68 17.12 13.46
N LEU A 36 -22.89 17.32 12.91
CA LEU A 36 -23.55 16.36 12.03
C LEU A 36 -22.89 16.19 10.66
N SER A 37 -22.16 17.20 10.17
CA SER A 37 -21.41 17.09 8.91
C SER A 37 -20.16 16.22 9.05
N LEU A 38 -19.61 16.08 10.26
CA LEU A 38 -18.47 15.21 10.56
C LEU A 38 -18.81 13.71 10.61
N LEU A 39 -20.08 13.37 10.77
CA LEU A 39 -20.52 11.96 10.82
C LEU A 39 -20.68 11.38 9.40
N PRO A 40 -20.81 10.06 9.22
CA PRO A 40 -21.42 9.47 8.02
C PRO A 40 -22.94 9.65 8.04
N GLN A 41 -23.63 9.55 6.89
CA GLN A 41 -25.10 9.74 6.81
C GLN A 41 -25.86 8.87 7.81
N LYS A 42 -25.51 7.58 7.92
CA LYS A 42 -26.11 6.65 8.90
C LYS A 42 -25.87 7.11 10.34
N GLY A 43 -24.68 7.63 10.64
CA GLY A 43 -24.34 8.19 11.94
C GLY A 43 -25.17 9.42 12.28
N ALA A 44 -25.33 10.34 11.32
CA ALA A 44 -26.15 11.54 11.49
C ALA A 44 -27.65 11.22 11.64
N VAL A 45 -28.19 10.24 10.92
CA VAL A 45 -29.59 9.82 11.14
C VAL A 45 -29.75 9.16 12.50
N ARG A 46 -28.76 8.39 12.97
CA ARG A 46 -28.79 7.78 14.31
C ARG A 46 -28.83 8.81 15.44
N THR A 47 -28.28 10.01 15.27
CA THR A 47 -28.39 11.05 16.31
C THR A 47 -29.83 11.56 16.49
N SER A 48 -30.76 11.24 15.57
CA SER A 48 -32.18 11.60 15.70
C SER A 48 -32.87 11.04 16.94
N VAL A 49 -32.30 10.00 17.56
CA VAL A 49 -32.85 9.40 18.79
C VAL A 49 -32.32 10.06 20.07
N LEU A 50 -31.34 10.97 19.98
CA LEU A 50 -30.70 11.58 21.15
C LEU A 50 -31.65 12.52 21.92
N SER A 51 -32.42 13.34 21.21
CA SER A 51 -33.43 14.20 21.81
C SER A 51 -34.47 14.69 20.79
N LYS A 52 -35.54 15.33 21.27
CA LYS A 52 -36.56 15.95 20.39
C LYS A 52 -35.94 17.00 19.46
N SER A 53 -34.93 17.74 19.91
CA SER A 53 -34.20 18.72 19.10
C SER A 53 -33.42 18.03 17.98
N TRP A 54 -32.75 16.90 18.27
CA TRP A 54 -31.94 16.17 17.30
C TRP A 54 -32.74 15.35 16.28
N ARG A 55 -34.00 15.05 16.58
CA ARG A 55 -34.92 14.28 15.72
C ARG A 55 -34.93 14.74 14.27
N TYR A 56 -34.81 16.06 14.04
CA TYR A 56 -34.85 16.67 12.72
C TYR A 56 -33.56 17.37 12.29
N LEU A 57 -32.56 17.53 13.16
CA LEU A 57 -31.31 18.26 12.84
C LEU A 57 -30.53 17.66 11.67
N TRP A 58 -30.61 16.35 11.48
CA TRP A 58 -29.95 15.67 10.36
C TRP A 58 -30.54 16.04 8.99
N HIS A 59 -31.70 16.71 8.93
CA HIS A 59 -32.28 17.20 7.67
C HIS A 59 -31.55 18.42 7.11
N GLY A 60 -30.97 19.27 7.98
CA GLY A 60 -30.18 20.45 7.60
C GLY A 60 -28.70 20.13 7.37
N ARG A 61 -28.40 18.93 6.86
CA ARG A 61 -27.03 18.45 6.74
C ARG A 61 -26.28 19.21 5.66
N PHE A 62 -24.99 19.44 5.86
CA PHE A 62 -24.19 20.14 4.86
C PHE A 62 -23.59 19.24 3.77
N ASN A 63 -23.80 17.92 3.83
CA ASN A 63 -23.14 16.97 2.94
C ASN A 63 -24.17 16.05 2.27
N VAL A 64 -24.14 16.00 0.95
CA VAL A 64 -24.97 15.14 0.10
C VAL A 64 -24.02 14.19 -0.63
N GLU A 65 -24.05 12.93 -0.23
CA GLU A 65 -23.26 11.85 -0.82
C GLU A 65 -24.18 10.77 -1.38
N PHE A 66 -24.02 10.51 -2.67
CA PHE A 66 -24.72 9.48 -3.42
C PHE A 66 -23.72 8.52 -4.03
N ARG A 67 -23.81 7.24 -3.63
CA ARG A 67 -23.03 6.15 -4.20
C ARG A 67 -23.99 5.11 -4.74
N GLU A 68 -23.73 4.58 -5.95
CA GLU A 68 -24.65 3.61 -6.57
C GLU A 68 -24.83 2.34 -5.76
N PHE A 69 -23.77 1.86 -5.12
CA PHE A 69 -23.80 0.67 -4.26
C PHE A 69 -24.20 0.96 -2.81
N ASP A 70 -24.87 2.08 -2.56
CA ASP A 70 -25.42 2.35 -1.24
C ASP A 70 -26.60 1.40 -0.96
N HIS A 71 -26.52 0.66 0.15
CA HIS A 71 -27.56 -0.24 0.63
C HIS A 71 -28.93 0.43 0.88
N ARG A 72 -29.04 1.76 0.72
CA ARG A 72 -30.30 2.50 0.75
C ARG A 72 -31.20 2.25 -0.46
N PHE A 73 -30.66 1.71 -1.55
CA PHE A 73 -31.41 1.52 -2.80
C PHE A 73 -31.53 0.04 -3.12
N ASP A 74 -32.77 -0.45 -3.19
CA ASP A 74 -33.05 -1.83 -3.63
C ASP A 74 -32.90 -1.96 -5.16
N ARG A 75 -33.13 -0.85 -5.88
CA ARG A 75 -33.00 -0.74 -7.33
C ARG A 75 -32.18 0.49 -7.70
N LYS A 76 -31.32 0.37 -8.71
CA LYS A 76 -30.39 1.43 -9.12
C LYS A 76 -31.11 2.65 -9.68
N GLU A 77 -32.29 2.45 -10.27
CA GLU A 77 -33.11 3.47 -10.88
C GLU A 77 -33.71 4.44 -9.85
N GLU A 78 -33.73 4.08 -8.56
CA GLU A 78 -34.28 4.91 -7.48
C GLU A 78 -33.35 6.06 -7.06
N ILE A 79 -32.08 6.00 -7.47
CA ILE A 79 -31.05 6.99 -7.08
C ILE A 79 -31.41 8.38 -7.60
N TRP A 80 -31.81 8.50 -8.87
CA TRP A 80 -32.05 9.78 -9.52
C TRP A 80 -33.31 10.49 -8.99
N PRO A 81 -34.48 9.83 -8.87
CA PRO A 81 -35.65 10.44 -8.23
C PRO A 81 -35.38 10.83 -6.77
N PHE A 82 -34.57 10.06 -6.05
CA PHE A 82 -34.18 10.40 -4.68
C PHE A 82 -33.26 11.62 -4.64
N LEU A 83 -32.27 11.71 -5.54
CA LEU A 83 -31.39 12.87 -5.69
C LEU A 83 -32.21 14.12 -5.98
N ASP A 84 -33.11 14.07 -6.96
CA ASP A 84 -33.97 15.20 -7.35
C ASP A 84 -34.80 15.69 -6.16
N LYS A 85 -35.51 14.78 -5.46
CA LYS A 85 -36.29 15.13 -4.26
C LYS A 85 -35.44 15.70 -3.13
N THR A 86 -34.23 15.18 -2.96
CA THR A 86 -33.31 15.66 -1.93
C THR A 86 -32.86 17.07 -2.25
N LEU A 87 -32.35 17.32 -3.45
CA LEU A 87 -31.87 18.64 -3.85
C LEU A 87 -33.01 19.67 -3.90
N GLN A 88 -34.20 19.27 -4.36
CA GLN A 88 -35.39 20.11 -4.32
C GLN A 88 -35.71 20.54 -2.88
N ARG A 89 -35.69 19.62 -1.92
CA ARG A 89 -35.89 19.96 -0.50
C ARG A 89 -34.85 20.96 0.02
N TYR A 90 -33.59 20.82 -0.38
CA TYR A 90 -32.54 21.77 0.01
C TYR A 90 -32.78 23.16 -0.57
N LEU A 91 -33.21 23.20 -1.84
CA LEU A 91 -33.57 24.44 -2.50
C LEU A 91 -34.76 25.12 -1.82
N ASP A 92 -35.85 24.37 -1.58
CA ASP A 92 -37.09 24.87 -0.98
C ASP A 92 -36.88 25.39 0.44
N GLN A 93 -35.96 24.76 1.19
CA GLN A 93 -35.61 25.14 2.56
C GLN A 93 -34.45 26.14 2.66
N ASN A 94 -33.93 26.61 1.52
CA ASN A 94 -32.78 27.52 1.44
C ASN A 94 -31.57 27.02 2.25
N LEU A 95 -31.31 25.71 2.18
CA LEU A 95 -30.21 25.07 2.91
C LEU A 95 -28.92 25.14 2.10
N SER A 96 -27.83 25.50 2.76
CA SER A 96 -26.49 25.43 2.16
C SER A 96 -25.97 24.00 2.13
N LEU A 97 -25.28 23.64 1.06
CA LEU A 97 -24.58 22.38 0.89
C LEU A 97 -23.07 22.65 0.87
N GLN A 98 -22.30 22.11 1.80
CA GLN A 98 -20.84 22.20 1.79
C GLN A 98 -20.21 21.17 0.86
N LYS A 99 -20.70 19.93 0.85
CA LYS A 99 -20.15 18.83 0.03
C LYS A 99 -21.22 18.17 -0.82
N PHE A 100 -20.94 18.06 -2.11
CA PHE A 100 -21.70 17.28 -3.07
C PHE A 100 -20.82 16.17 -3.63
N LEU A 101 -21.29 14.92 -3.55
CA LEU A 101 -20.66 13.75 -4.14
C LEU A 101 -21.71 12.90 -4.86
N VAL A 102 -21.44 12.64 -6.13
CA VAL A 102 -22.12 11.63 -6.94
C VAL A 102 -21.08 10.62 -7.42
N ASP A 103 -21.31 9.36 -7.12
CA ASP A 103 -20.41 8.23 -7.38
C ASP A 103 -21.23 7.10 -8.01
N ILE A 104 -21.11 6.95 -9.33
CA ILE A 104 -21.99 6.12 -10.15
C ILE A 104 -21.17 5.22 -11.09
N HIS A 105 -21.58 3.97 -11.19
CA HIS A 105 -20.92 2.92 -11.95
C HIS A 105 -21.66 2.50 -13.23
N TYR A 106 -22.97 2.67 -13.35
CA TYR A 106 -23.76 2.11 -14.48
C TYR A 106 -24.76 3.05 -15.16
N VAL A 107 -25.59 3.80 -14.43
CA VAL A 107 -26.67 4.60 -15.05
C VAL A 107 -26.66 6.03 -14.54
N VAL A 108 -26.50 7.02 -15.42
CA VAL A 108 -26.64 8.45 -15.08
C VAL A 108 -27.75 9.08 -15.84
N ASP A 109 -28.48 9.89 -15.10
CA ASP A 109 -29.42 10.86 -15.61
C ASP A 109 -28.66 12.18 -15.91
N PHE A 110 -28.25 12.33 -17.16
CA PHE A 110 -27.50 13.51 -17.62
C PHE A 110 -28.36 14.78 -17.52
N GLU A 111 -29.64 14.67 -17.82
CA GLU A 111 -30.59 15.79 -17.80
C GLU A 111 -30.75 16.32 -16.37
N LEU A 112 -30.89 15.40 -15.41
CA LEU A 112 -31.01 15.77 -14.01
C LEU A 112 -29.73 16.43 -13.48
N LEU A 113 -28.55 15.92 -13.83
CA LEU A 113 -27.29 16.58 -13.47
C LEU A 113 -27.17 17.97 -14.12
N GLN A 114 -27.55 18.10 -15.39
CA GLN A 114 -27.51 19.37 -16.11
C GLN A 114 -28.46 20.41 -15.51
N LYS A 115 -29.61 19.98 -14.97
CA LYS A 115 -30.54 20.81 -14.18
C LYS A 115 -29.90 21.26 -12.87
N TRP A 116 -29.32 20.34 -12.09
CA TRP A 116 -28.94 20.62 -10.71
C TRP A 116 -27.56 21.22 -10.51
N ILE A 117 -26.57 20.91 -11.36
CA ILE A 117 -25.20 21.42 -11.20
C ILE A 117 -25.15 22.96 -11.12
N PRO A 118 -25.81 23.72 -12.02
CA PRO A 118 -25.81 25.18 -11.90
C PRO A 118 -26.39 25.67 -10.57
N VAL A 119 -27.50 25.08 -10.12
CA VAL A 119 -28.16 25.43 -8.85
C VAL A 119 -27.25 25.13 -7.66
N LEU A 120 -26.57 23.98 -7.67
CA LEU A 120 -25.63 23.59 -6.62
C LEU A 120 -24.49 24.61 -6.48
N ILE A 121 -23.90 25.00 -7.62
CA ILE A 121 -22.75 25.91 -7.64
C ILE A 121 -23.15 27.34 -7.30
N MET A 122 -24.26 27.84 -7.86
CA MET A 122 -24.67 29.25 -7.71
C MET A 122 -25.46 29.53 -6.43
N ASN A 123 -26.34 28.62 -6.01
CA ASN A 123 -27.34 28.90 -4.97
C ASN A 123 -27.10 28.17 -3.66
N MET A 124 -26.40 27.03 -3.67
CA MET A 124 -26.25 26.18 -2.48
C MET A 124 -24.90 26.31 -1.78
N GLY A 125 -23.96 27.10 -2.31
CA GLY A 125 -22.68 27.41 -1.65
C GLY A 125 -21.73 26.21 -1.52
N VAL A 126 -21.73 25.32 -2.52
CA VAL A 126 -20.92 24.09 -2.54
C VAL A 126 -19.43 24.42 -2.49
N ARG A 127 -18.73 23.84 -1.51
CA ARG A 127 -17.28 23.98 -1.33
C ARG A 127 -16.50 22.78 -1.85
N SER A 128 -17.05 21.57 -1.72
CA SER A 128 -16.45 20.34 -2.24
C SER A 128 -17.41 19.69 -3.23
N PHE A 129 -17.01 19.68 -4.51
CA PHE A 129 -17.83 19.16 -5.60
C PHE A 129 -17.15 17.96 -6.24
N ASN A 130 -17.80 16.81 -6.18
CA ASN A 130 -17.24 15.53 -6.59
C ASN A 130 -18.20 14.80 -7.54
N LEU A 131 -17.78 14.60 -8.79
CA LEU A 131 -18.48 13.78 -9.77
C LEU A 131 -17.59 12.62 -10.17
N ILE A 132 -18.00 11.40 -9.82
CA ILE A 132 -17.22 10.18 -10.03
C ILE A 132 -18.02 9.20 -10.87
N PHE A 133 -17.53 8.90 -12.09
CA PHE A 133 -18.18 7.96 -13.00
C PHE A 133 -17.23 6.83 -13.42
N TYR A 134 -17.72 5.57 -13.46
CA TYR A 134 -16.91 4.37 -13.75
C TYR A 134 -17.30 3.60 -15.04
N TRP A 135 -18.19 4.12 -15.87
CA TRP A 135 -18.80 3.34 -16.97
C TRP A 135 -17.86 2.78 -18.03
N SER A 136 -18.31 1.69 -18.65
CA SER A 136 -17.73 1.04 -19.83
C SER A 136 -18.11 1.68 -21.17
N THR A 137 -18.94 2.72 -21.20
CA THR A 137 -19.34 3.43 -22.42
C THR A 137 -18.36 4.57 -22.73
N ASN A 138 -18.14 4.88 -24.01
CA ASN A 138 -17.18 5.90 -24.47
C ASN A 138 -17.60 7.36 -24.20
N ALA A 139 -18.73 7.62 -23.55
CA ALA A 139 -19.25 8.97 -23.36
C ALA A 139 -18.73 9.61 -22.06
N PHE A 140 -18.20 10.83 -22.18
CA PHE A 140 -17.76 11.67 -21.07
C PHE A 140 -18.88 12.65 -20.71
N TYR A 141 -19.02 12.99 -19.42
CA TYR A 141 -20.03 13.97 -18.99
C TYR A 141 -19.62 15.41 -19.37
N PRO A 142 -20.37 16.13 -20.22
CA PRO A 142 -20.02 17.50 -20.60
C PRO A 142 -20.27 18.44 -19.42
N LEU A 143 -19.19 18.90 -18.79
CA LEU A 143 -19.30 19.69 -17.56
C LEU A 143 -19.72 21.14 -17.87
N PRO A 144 -20.72 21.71 -17.18
CA PRO A 144 -21.12 23.10 -17.37
C PRO A 144 -20.03 24.11 -17.01
N LEU A 145 -19.90 25.19 -17.79
CA LEU A 145 -18.88 26.24 -17.57
C LEU A 145 -18.95 26.87 -16.17
N ILE A 146 -20.15 26.99 -15.60
CA ILE A 146 -20.38 27.61 -14.29
C ILE A 146 -19.56 26.95 -13.16
N VAL A 147 -19.23 25.66 -13.29
CA VAL A 147 -18.39 24.97 -12.31
C VAL A 147 -17.01 25.62 -12.21
N PHE A 148 -16.47 26.13 -13.33
CA PHE A 148 -15.16 26.80 -13.42
C PHE A 148 -15.20 28.29 -13.08
N GLN A 149 -16.37 28.83 -12.76
CA GLN A 149 -16.58 30.23 -12.40
C GLN A 149 -17.08 30.37 -10.96
N SER A 150 -16.96 29.30 -10.16
CA SER A 150 -17.42 29.28 -8.78
C SER A 150 -16.44 30.01 -7.86
N GLU A 151 -16.97 30.95 -7.09
CA GLU A 151 -16.24 31.62 -6.02
C GLU A 151 -16.22 30.81 -4.72
N SER A 152 -17.09 29.79 -4.58
CA SER A 152 -17.25 29.04 -3.32
C SER A 152 -16.45 27.74 -3.27
N LEU A 153 -16.04 27.20 -4.42
CA LEU A 153 -15.35 25.92 -4.50
C LEU A 153 -13.94 25.98 -3.89
N VAL A 154 -13.66 25.01 -3.03
CA VAL A 154 -12.37 24.73 -2.41
C VAL A 154 -11.79 23.41 -2.91
N GLU A 155 -12.66 22.44 -3.22
CA GLU A 155 -12.29 21.12 -3.75
C GLU A 155 -13.15 20.76 -4.97
N LEU A 156 -12.49 20.38 -6.06
CA LEU A 156 -13.10 19.92 -7.30
C LEU A 156 -12.51 18.56 -7.67
N ASN A 157 -13.36 17.54 -7.72
CA ASN A 157 -12.98 16.18 -8.10
C ASN A 157 -13.88 15.69 -9.24
N LEU A 158 -13.27 15.40 -10.39
CA LEU A 158 -13.97 15.03 -11.60
C LEU A 158 -13.39 13.73 -12.15
N GLN A 159 -14.23 12.73 -12.36
CA GLN A 159 -13.87 11.50 -13.05
C GLN A 159 -14.74 11.28 -14.29
N ARG A 160 -14.13 11.04 -15.46
CA ARG A 160 -14.84 10.87 -16.76
C ARG A 160 -15.74 12.05 -17.18
N CYS A 161 -15.27 13.28 -16.95
CA CYS A 161 -15.89 14.51 -17.47
C CYS A 161 -15.19 15.00 -18.74
N ASP A 162 -15.94 15.67 -19.63
CA ASP A 162 -15.43 16.37 -20.82
C ASP A 162 -15.31 17.87 -20.52
N LEU A 163 -14.11 18.43 -20.68
CA LEU A 163 -13.80 19.84 -20.43
C LEU A 163 -13.65 20.67 -21.71
N LYS A 164 -14.05 20.15 -22.88
CA LYS A 164 -14.02 20.87 -24.17
C LYS A 164 -14.72 22.21 -24.16
N ILE A 165 -15.66 22.44 -23.24
CA ILE A 165 -16.28 23.76 -23.07
C ILE A 165 -15.22 24.86 -22.88
N LEU A 166 -14.06 24.54 -22.29
CA LEU A 166 -12.97 25.49 -22.05
C LEU A 166 -12.03 25.70 -23.25
N GLU A 167 -12.27 25.04 -24.40
CA GLU A 167 -11.47 25.26 -25.62
C GLU A 167 -11.65 26.69 -26.14
N SER A 168 -12.86 27.26 -26.03
CA SER A 168 -13.12 28.65 -26.42
C SER A 168 -12.29 29.64 -25.60
N THR A 169 -11.73 30.65 -26.26
CA THR A 169 -10.94 31.72 -25.61
C THR A 169 -11.77 32.65 -24.75
N ASP A 170 -13.07 32.78 -25.01
CA ASP A 170 -13.97 33.67 -24.28
C ASP A 170 -14.34 33.13 -22.90
N ASN A 171 -14.08 31.84 -22.66
CA ASN A 171 -14.43 31.18 -21.42
C ASN A 171 -13.35 31.40 -20.37
N VAL A 172 -13.65 32.28 -19.42
CA VAL A 172 -12.77 32.62 -18.29
C VAL A 172 -12.98 31.63 -17.14
N VAL A 173 -11.87 31.10 -16.61
CA VAL A 173 -11.84 30.30 -15.38
C VAL A 173 -11.51 31.21 -14.20
N MET A 174 -12.35 31.19 -13.16
CA MET A 174 -12.17 31.96 -11.93
C MET A 174 -12.53 31.09 -10.73
N LEU A 175 -11.54 30.36 -10.22
CA LEU A 175 -11.65 29.43 -9.10
C LEU A 175 -10.76 29.90 -7.95
N ASN A 176 -11.05 31.12 -7.49
CA ASN A 176 -10.17 31.89 -6.59
C ASN A 176 -9.89 31.22 -5.24
N ASN A 177 -10.80 30.37 -4.77
CA ASN A 177 -10.70 29.67 -3.48
C ASN A 177 -10.31 28.19 -3.61
N LEU A 178 -10.09 27.70 -4.84
CA LEU A 178 -9.82 26.29 -5.07
C LEU A 178 -8.42 25.92 -4.58
N GLN A 179 -8.39 24.99 -3.62
CA GLN A 179 -7.16 24.46 -3.04
C GLN A 179 -6.86 23.06 -3.57
N THR A 180 -7.88 22.28 -3.94
CA THR A 180 -7.71 20.90 -4.38
C THR A 180 -8.41 20.65 -5.72
N LEU A 181 -7.64 20.21 -6.71
CA LEU A 181 -8.13 19.81 -8.02
C LEU A 181 -7.75 18.35 -8.31
N ARG A 182 -8.74 17.50 -8.54
CA ARG A 182 -8.54 16.10 -8.96
C ARG A 182 -9.26 15.84 -10.28
N LEU A 183 -8.51 15.39 -11.29
CA LEU A 183 -9.01 15.09 -12.63
C LEU A 183 -8.62 13.66 -12.98
N HIS A 184 -9.60 12.75 -13.02
CA HIS A 184 -9.38 11.32 -13.21
C HIS A 184 -10.07 10.83 -14.49
N ASP A 185 -9.34 10.27 -15.45
CA ASP A 185 -9.87 9.80 -16.72
C ASP A 185 -10.70 10.90 -17.42
N VAL A 186 -10.17 12.12 -17.49
CA VAL A 186 -10.81 13.33 -18.04
C VAL A 186 -10.17 13.70 -19.38
N TYR A 187 -10.95 14.21 -20.34
CA TYR A 187 -10.41 14.81 -21.57
C TYR A 187 -9.99 16.26 -21.30
N ILE A 188 -8.70 16.56 -21.49
CA ILE A 188 -8.11 17.88 -21.24
C ILE A 188 -6.86 18.08 -22.10
N THR A 189 -6.79 19.21 -22.80
CA THR A 189 -5.61 19.63 -23.57
C THR A 189 -4.67 20.47 -22.71
N VAL A 190 -3.45 20.71 -23.20
CA VAL A 190 -2.46 21.53 -22.48
C VAL A 190 -2.97 22.97 -22.29
N GLU A 191 -3.64 23.52 -23.31
CA GLU A 191 -4.19 24.88 -23.27
C GLU A 191 -5.33 25.01 -22.25
N ILE A 192 -6.22 24.01 -22.18
CA ILE A 192 -7.29 23.98 -21.17
C ILE A 192 -6.69 23.88 -19.77
N PHE A 193 -5.68 23.02 -19.60
CA PHE A 193 -4.99 22.88 -18.32
C PHE A 193 -4.33 24.19 -17.86
N GLU A 194 -3.61 24.88 -18.75
CA GLU A 194 -3.01 26.18 -18.46
C GLU A 194 -4.07 27.22 -18.05
N LYS A 195 -5.21 27.29 -18.77
CA LYS A 195 -6.34 28.16 -18.38
C LYS A 195 -6.87 27.84 -16.98
N ILE A 196 -7.06 26.56 -16.65
CA ILE A 196 -7.56 26.14 -15.34
C ILE A 196 -6.59 26.54 -14.24
N ILE A 197 -5.31 26.22 -14.41
CA ILE A 197 -4.27 26.47 -13.40
C ILE A 197 -4.09 27.97 -13.16
N LEU A 198 -4.11 28.81 -14.20
CA LEU A 198 -4.08 30.27 -14.07
C LEU A 198 -5.30 30.82 -13.32
N GLY A 199 -6.45 30.17 -13.45
CA GLY A 199 -7.68 30.53 -12.73
C GLY A 199 -7.74 30.04 -11.27
N CYS A 200 -6.74 29.29 -10.79
CA CYS A 200 -6.70 28.69 -9.44
C CYS A 200 -5.49 29.19 -8.62
N PRO A 201 -5.46 30.46 -8.16
CA PRO A 201 -4.28 31.04 -7.51
C PRO A 201 -3.92 30.40 -6.16
N LEU A 202 -4.87 29.78 -5.46
CA LEU A 202 -4.69 29.17 -4.14
C LEU A 202 -4.52 27.64 -4.18
N ILE A 203 -4.24 27.06 -5.35
CA ILE A 203 -4.12 25.61 -5.50
C ILE A 203 -2.93 25.05 -4.71
N GLU A 204 -3.23 24.07 -3.85
CA GLU A 204 -2.25 23.35 -3.03
C GLU A 204 -2.12 21.89 -3.45
N ASN A 205 -3.21 21.25 -3.87
CA ASN A 205 -3.25 19.82 -4.19
C ASN A 205 -3.73 19.62 -5.63
N LEU A 206 -2.89 19.01 -6.45
CA LEU A 206 -3.20 18.70 -7.85
C LEU A 206 -3.00 17.20 -8.10
N ASP A 207 -4.07 16.52 -8.50
CA ASP A 207 -4.03 15.10 -8.86
C ASP A 207 -4.62 14.88 -10.26
N MET A 208 -3.81 14.38 -11.17
CA MET A 208 -4.21 14.06 -12.54
C MET A 208 -4.00 12.57 -12.79
N PHE A 209 -5.06 11.81 -13.02
CA PHE A 209 -4.98 10.38 -13.23
C PHE A 209 -5.54 10.00 -14.60
N LYS A 210 -4.72 9.44 -15.50
CA LYS A 210 -5.16 8.97 -16.82
C LYS A 210 -5.91 10.04 -17.66
N CYS A 211 -5.48 11.30 -17.60
CA CYS A 211 -6.09 12.35 -18.40
C CYS A 211 -5.76 12.20 -19.90
N ILE A 212 -6.78 12.23 -20.76
CA ILE A 212 -6.66 12.07 -22.21
C ILE A 212 -6.38 13.44 -22.85
N GLY A 213 -5.46 13.49 -23.83
CA GLY A 213 -5.09 14.73 -24.53
C GLY A 213 -3.89 15.45 -23.94
N MET A 214 -3.50 15.13 -22.69
CA MET A 214 -2.34 15.71 -22.02
C MET A 214 -1.03 15.10 -22.52
N LYS A 215 -0.16 15.96 -23.07
CA LYS A 215 1.20 15.58 -23.51
C LYS A 215 2.29 16.16 -22.62
N SER A 216 2.03 17.30 -21.99
CA SER A 216 2.97 17.96 -21.08
C SER A 216 2.25 18.65 -19.94
N ILE A 217 2.87 18.65 -18.75
CA ILE A 217 2.40 19.39 -17.57
C ILE A 217 3.51 20.35 -17.17
N LYS A 218 3.21 21.64 -17.19
CA LYS A 218 4.11 22.70 -16.74
C LYS A 218 3.52 23.37 -15.50
N LEU A 219 4.24 23.30 -14.39
CA LEU A 219 3.86 23.97 -13.15
C LEU A 219 4.77 25.17 -12.92
N HIS A 220 4.26 26.36 -13.22
CA HIS A 220 4.99 27.62 -13.07
C HIS A 220 5.21 28.02 -11.60
N LYS A 221 6.16 28.94 -11.38
CA LYS A 221 6.61 29.42 -10.06
C LYS A 221 5.50 30.00 -9.17
N HIS A 222 4.41 30.51 -9.74
CA HIS A 222 3.39 31.24 -9.00
C HIS A 222 2.35 30.37 -8.28
N HIS A 223 2.36 29.04 -8.49
CA HIS A 223 1.37 28.14 -7.90
C HIS A 223 1.88 27.56 -6.58
N ASN A 224 1.18 27.75 -5.47
CA ASN A 224 1.59 27.25 -4.14
C ASN A 224 1.28 25.75 -3.93
N ILE A 225 1.57 24.92 -4.94
CA ILE A 225 1.30 23.49 -4.91
C ILE A 225 2.20 22.83 -3.87
N LYS A 226 1.59 22.09 -2.95
CA LYS A 226 2.23 21.26 -1.92
C LYS A 226 2.25 19.79 -2.34
N ASP A 227 1.11 19.29 -2.83
CA ASP A 227 0.98 17.90 -3.25
C ASP A 227 0.67 17.81 -4.74
N PHE A 228 1.55 17.14 -5.48
CA PHE A 228 1.39 16.90 -6.91
C PHE A 228 1.37 15.41 -7.22
N ALA A 229 0.31 14.95 -7.87
CA ALA A 229 0.17 13.60 -8.39
C ALA A 229 -0.18 13.60 -9.88
N SER A 230 0.51 12.78 -10.66
CA SER A 230 0.21 12.59 -12.07
C SER A 230 0.37 11.13 -12.47
N THR A 231 -0.60 10.59 -13.22
CA THR A 231 -0.52 9.28 -13.87
C THR A 231 -0.81 9.45 -15.35
N GLY A 232 0.21 9.24 -16.18
CA GLY A 232 0.09 9.44 -17.62
C GLY A 232 -0.52 8.29 -18.40
N ILE A 233 -1.06 8.64 -19.57
CA ILE A 233 -1.32 7.72 -20.67
C ILE A 233 -0.21 7.97 -21.71
N GLY A 234 0.82 7.13 -21.74
CA GLY A 234 1.96 7.29 -22.65
C GLY A 234 3.03 8.26 -22.14
N GLN A 235 3.86 8.78 -23.05
CA GLN A 235 5.01 9.62 -22.69
C GLN A 235 4.59 11.06 -22.40
N ILE A 236 4.14 11.32 -21.16
CA ILE A 236 3.91 12.70 -20.67
C ILE A 236 5.23 13.30 -20.20
N VAL A 237 5.48 14.56 -20.58
CA VAL A 237 6.60 15.37 -20.08
C VAL A 237 6.14 16.19 -18.89
N ILE A 238 6.84 16.09 -17.76
CA ILE A 238 6.53 16.88 -16.55
C ILE A 238 7.67 17.84 -16.28
N GLU A 239 7.34 19.12 -16.25
CA GLU A 239 8.25 20.22 -15.92
C GLU A 239 7.68 21.00 -14.73
N ILE A 240 8.41 20.96 -13.62
CA ILE A 240 8.02 21.64 -12.38
C ILE A 240 9.00 22.78 -12.17
N GLU A 241 8.53 24.03 -12.22
CA GLU A 241 9.34 25.22 -11.94
C GLU A 241 9.22 25.69 -10.49
N ASN A 242 8.06 25.52 -9.85
CA ASN A 242 7.94 25.78 -8.42
C ASN A 242 8.40 24.58 -7.61
N THR A 243 9.52 24.71 -6.92
CA THR A 243 10.08 23.65 -6.08
C THR A 243 10.06 23.95 -4.59
N HIS A 244 9.71 25.18 -4.18
CA HIS A 244 9.81 25.63 -2.79
C HIS A 244 8.59 25.25 -1.95
N THR A 245 7.41 25.11 -2.53
CA THR A 245 6.20 24.76 -1.76
C THR A 245 5.91 23.27 -1.76
N LEU A 246 6.52 22.49 -2.66
CA LEU A 246 6.23 21.08 -2.84
C LEU A 246 6.71 20.24 -1.66
N GLU A 247 5.77 19.49 -1.07
CA GLU A 247 5.99 18.55 0.02
C GLU A 247 5.89 17.09 -0.44
N SER A 248 5.03 16.80 -1.41
CA SER A 248 4.88 15.45 -1.97
C SER A 248 4.73 15.45 -3.48
N VAL A 249 5.48 14.56 -4.14
CA VAL A 249 5.40 14.34 -5.58
C VAL A 249 5.19 12.86 -5.87
N ARG A 250 4.15 12.55 -6.65
CA ARG A 250 3.82 11.19 -7.11
C ARG A 250 3.65 11.16 -8.63
N ILE A 251 4.52 10.47 -9.34
CA ILE A 251 4.47 10.40 -10.81
C ILE A 251 4.38 8.93 -11.25
N ARG A 252 3.43 8.61 -12.12
CA ARG A 252 3.23 7.26 -12.67
C ARG A 252 3.15 7.26 -14.20
N ASN A 253 3.80 6.30 -14.85
CA ASN A 253 3.76 6.10 -16.31
C ASN A 253 4.03 7.40 -17.08
N CYS A 254 5.09 8.12 -16.73
CA CYS A 254 5.46 9.37 -17.43
C CYS A 254 6.80 9.21 -18.16
N GLY A 255 6.84 9.77 -19.36
CA GLY A 255 7.90 9.50 -20.34
C GLY A 255 9.24 10.10 -19.97
N ASN A 256 9.27 11.33 -19.45
CA ASN A 256 10.48 12.00 -18.98
C ASN A 256 10.13 12.94 -17.83
N TRP A 257 10.82 12.80 -16.70
CA TRP A 257 10.79 13.79 -15.62
C TRP A 257 12.07 14.64 -15.67
N PHE A 258 11.93 15.95 -15.90
CA PHE A 258 13.05 16.88 -15.95
C PHE A 258 13.29 17.57 -14.60
N LEU A 259 14.50 17.36 -14.04
CA LEU A 259 14.94 17.94 -12.76
C LEU A 259 16.04 19.01 -12.90
N ARG A 260 16.37 19.45 -14.12
CA ARG A 260 17.57 20.25 -14.41
C ARG A 260 17.74 21.43 -13.44
N HIS A 261 18.77 21.33 -12.59
CA HIS A 261 19.26 22.36 -11.67
C HIS A 261 18.24 22.91 -10.66
N LYS A 262 17.25 22.10 -10.27
CA LYS A 262 16.22 22.55 -9.30
C LYS A 262 16.36 21.82 -7.97
N ASN A 263 16.43 22.60 -6.89
CA ASN A 263 16.41 22.13 -5.51
C ASN A 263 14.96 22.10 -5.01
N PHE A 264 14.57 21.02 -4.34
CA PHE A 264 13.26 20.81 -3.71
C PHE A 264 13.43 20.84 -2.18
N PRO A 265 13.60 22.03 -1.58
CA PRO A 265 14.04 22.16 -0.19
C PRO A 265 13.05 21.58 0.83
N HIS A 266 11.76 21.56 0.52
CA HIS A 266 10.69 21.13 1.43
C HIS A 266 10.07 19.77 1.07
N LEU A 267 10.56 19.10 0.03
CA LEU A 267 10.00 17.84 -0.43
C LEU A 267 10.28 16.72 0.58
N LYS A 268 9.21 16.14 1.12
CA LYS A 268 9.24 15.08 2.14
C LYS A 268 8.98 13.70 1.53
N SER A 269 8.21 13.63 0.45
CA SER A 269 7.81 12.37 -0.18
C SER A 269 7.98 12.43 -1.69
N LEU A 270 8.70 11.46 -2.25
CA LEU A 270 8.90 11.30 -3.67
C LEU A 270 8.59 9.86 -4.09
N GLU A 271 7.55 9.69 -4.91
CA GLU A 271 7.13 8.38 -5.40
C GLU A 271 7.04 8.34 -6.92
N LEU A 272 7.84 7.45 -7.53
CA LEU A 272 7.98 7.33 -8.97
C LEU A 272 7.64 5.92 -9.40
N TYR A 273 6.79 5.79 -10.42
CA TYR A 273 6.30 4.52 -10.93
C TYR A 273 6.42 4.51 -12.45
N LYS A 274 7.26 3.62 -13.01
CA LYS A 274 7.46 3.49 -14.46
C LYS A 274 7.83 4.81 -15.12
N VAL A 275 8.77 5.52 -14.49
CA VAL A 275 9.28 6.82 -14.93
C VAL A 275 10.70 6.66 -15.48
N GLN A 276 11.01 7.35 -16.57
CA GLN A 276 12.38 7.53 -17.05
C GLN A 276 13.09 8.57 -16.20
N LEU A 277 14.13 8.15 -15.48
CA LEU A 277 14.92 9.05 -14.63
C LEU A 277 16.06 9.70 -15.43
N PRO A 278 16.45 10.95 -15.10
CA PRO A 278 17.69 11.54 -15.55
C PRO A 278 18.89 10.68 -15.17
N ALA A 279 19.90 10.60 -16.04
CA ALA A 279 21.07 9.75 -15.83
C ALA A 279 21.91 10.17 -14.60
N ASP A 280 21.85 11.44 -14.24
CA ASP A 280 22.65 12.12 -13.22
C ASP A 280 21.93 12.32 -11.87
N ILE A 281 20.68 11.87 -11.73
CA ILE A 281 19.86 12.15 -10.54
C ILE A 281 20.48 11.63 -9.23
N PHE A 282 21.18 10.49 -9.29
CA PHE A 282 21.82 9.84 -8.14
C PHE A 282 23.34 10.05 -8.09
N ASP A 283 23.87 11.03 -8.82
CA ASP A 283 25.25 11.44 -8.61
C ASP A 283 25.36 12.23 -7.28
N HIS A 284 26.51 12.84 -6.98
CA HIS A 284 26.81 13.57 -5.73
C HIS A 284 25.82 14.71 -5.37
N ASN A 285 24.80 14.95 -6.20
CA ASN A 285 23.79 16.00 -6.05
C ASN A 285 22.44 15.51 -5.49
N PHE A 286 22.22 14.22 -5.24
CA PHE A 286 20.89 13.78 -4.76
C PHE A 286 20.46 14.49 -3.47
N SER A 287 21.36 14.57 -2.48
CA SER A 287 21.12 15.30 -1.23
C SER A 287 20.96 16.81 -1.42
N SER A 288 21.58 17.40 -2.44
CA SER A 288 21.44 18.84 -2.73
C SER A 288 20.13 19.15 -3.46
N PHE A 289 19.60 18.20 -4.24
CA PHE A 289 18.27 18.31 -4.85
C PHE A 289 17.14 18.06 -3.85
N PHE A 290 17.35 17.16 -2.89
CA PHE A 290 16.31 16.67 -1.98
C PHE A 290 16.75 16.66 -0.51
N PRO A 291 17.05 17.83 0.09
CA PRO A 291 17.64 17.89 1.43
C PRO A 291 16.71 17.34 2.54
N CYS A 292 15.39 17.50 2.42
CA CYS A 292 14.41 17.11 3.45
C CYS A 292 13.62 15.81 3.14
N LEU A 293 14.06 15.02 2.16
CA LEU A 293 13.29 13.88 1.65
C LEU A 293 13.28 12.70 2.63
N ASN A 294 12.12 12.45 3.24
CA ASN A 294 11.93 11.37 4.20
C ASN A 294 11.57 10.02 3.54
N LYS A 295 10.82 10.07 2.43
CA LYS A 295 10.28 8.89 1.74
C LYS A 295 10.65 8.93 0.27
N LEU A 296 11.36 7.90 -0.19
CA LEU A 296 11.66 7.69 -1.61
C LEU A 296 11.08 6.34 -2.06
N ARG A 297 10.29 6.35 -3.11
CA ARG A 297 9.80 5.15 -3.79
C ARG A 297 10.18 5.18 -5.27
N LEU A 298 10.84 4.13 -5.72
CA LEU A 298 11.20 3.89 -7.12
C LEU A 298 10.56 2.57 -7.54
N ASP A 299 9.58 2.61 -8.42
CA ASP A 299 8.83 1.44 -8.86
C ASP A 299 8.96 1.28 -10.37
N SER A 300 9.64 0.23 -10.81
CA SER A 300 9.85 -0.11 -12.22
C SER A 300 10.39 1.08 -13.04
N CYS A 301 11.23 1.91 -12.41
CA CYS A 301 11.81 3.09 -13.05
C CYS A 301 12.94 2.70 -14.02
N HIS A 302 12.96 3.37 -15.16
CA HIS A 302 13.92 3.10 -16.22
C HIS A 302 15.24 3.85 -15.96
N SER A 303 16.33 3.38 -16.56
CA SER A 303 17.72 3.89 -16.38
C SER A 303 18.39 3.62 -15.04
N LEU A 304 17.73 2.89 -14.12
CA LEU A 304 18.33 2.44 -12.88
C LEU A 304 19.20 1.19 -13.10
N LYS A 305 20.43 1.34 -13.61
CA LYS A 305 21.39 0.21 -13.70
C LYS A 305 22.36 0.19 -12.53
N GLU A 306 23.05 1.30 -12.32
CA GLU A 306 23.98 1.50 -11.22
C GLU A 306 23.78 2.90 -10.65
N PHE A 307 23.61 3.03 -9.34
CA PHE A 307 23.45 4.34 -8.70
C PHE A 307 23.96 4.38 -7.25
N HIS A 308 24.34 5.58 -6.80
CA HIS A 308 24.81 5.84 -5.44
C HIS A 308 23.85 6.81 -4.72
N LEU A 309 23.01 6.28 -3.85
CA LEU A 309 22.10 7.08 -3.05
C LEU A 309 22.78 7.52 -1.76
N ILE A 310 23.19 8.78 -1.68
CA ILE A 310 23.70 9.40 -0.46
C ILE A 310 22.64 10.36 0.06
N SER A 311 22.09 10.10 1.25
CA SER A 311 21.11 10.98 1.90
C SER A 311 21.00 10.76 3.40
N SER A 312 21.18 11.82 4.18
CA SER A 312 20.96 11.79 5.63
C SER A 312 19.49 11.96 6.04
N SER A 313 18.60 12.35 5.13
CA SER A 313 17.18 12.62 5.42
C SER A 313 16.25 11.44 5.16
N ILE A 314 16.63 10.50 4.28
CA ILE A 314 15.79 9.35 3.93
C ILE A 314 15.59 8.44 5.14
N LYS A 315 14.31 8.22 5.49
CA LYS A 315 13.86 7.29 6.53
C LYS A 315 13.20 6.05 5.95
N ARG A 316 12.53 6.18 4.80
CA ARG A 316 11.84 5.09 4.11
C ARG A 316 12.27 5.04 2.65
N LEU A 317 12.83 3.90 2.25
CA LEU A 317 13.23 3.63 0.87
C LEU A 317 12.49 2.40 0.35
N THR A 318 11.79 2.54 -0.77
CA THR A 318 11.14 1.44 -1.46
C THR A 318 11.63 1.35 -2.89
N ILE A 319 12.13 0.18 -3.29
CA ILE A 319 12.60 -0.11 -4.64
C ILE A 319 11.81 -1.32 -5.15
N ILE A 320 10.96 -1.11 -6.15
CA ILE A 320 10.24 -2.18 -6.84
C ILE A 320 10.78 -2.26 -8.25
N MET A 321 11.08 -3.46 -8.73
CA MET A 321 11.71 -3.68 -10.02
C MET A 321 10.83 -4.49 -10.97
N ASP A 322 10.94 -4.15 -12.25
CA ASP A 322 10.41 -5.00 -13.31
C ASP A 322 11.28 -6.24 -13.53
N THR A 323 10.75 -7.23 -14.26
CA THR A 323 11.37 -8.53 -14.49
C THR A 323 12.65 -8.48 -15.33
N SER A 324 13.02 -7.32 -15.87
CA SER A 324 14.10 -7.15 -16.86
C SER A 324 15.30 -6.36 -16.34
N SER A 325 15.15 -5.68 -15.20
CA SER A 325 16.12 -4.69 -14.72
C SER A 325 17.11 -5.25 -13.70
N ARG A 326 18.40 -5.18 -14.00
CA ARG A 326 19.52 -5.45 -13.06
C ARG A 326 19.93 -4.16 -12.37
N ILE A 327 19.92 -4.14 -11.04
CA ILE A 327 20.34 -2.99 -10.24
C ILE A 327 21.58 -3.29 -9.41
N LYS A 328 22.53 -2.36 -9.45
CA LYS A 328 23.60 -2.20 -8.47
C LYS A 328 23.41 -0.88 -7.73
N ALA A 329 23.11 -0.94 -6.44
CA ALA A 329 22.80 0.24 -5.64
C ALA A 329 23.79 0.35 -4.47
N PHE A 330 24.42 1.50 -4.32
CA PHE A 330 25.16 1.86 -3.10
C PHE A 330 24.27 2.83 -2.32
N ILE A 331 23.96 2.53 -1.07
CA ILE A 331 23.01 3.29 -0.28
C ILE A 331 23.69 3.73 1.02
N ASP A 332 24.00 5.02 1.09
CA ASP A 332 24.49 5.70 2.27
C ASP A 332 23.38 6.57 2.86
N THR A 333 22.60 5.94 3.75
CA THR A 333 21.44 6.55 4.38
C THR A 333 21.48 6.30 5.88
N PRO A 334 22.21 7.12 6.67
CA PRO A 334 22.48 6.86 8.09
C PRO A 334 21.22 6.74 8.96
N ASN A 335 20.14 7.41 8.58
CA ASN A 335 18.90 7.53 9.34
C ASN A 335 17.75 6.65 8.78
N ILE A 336 18.09 5.60 8.02
CA ILE A 336 17.08 4.70 7.45
C ILE A 336 16.37 3.90 8.54
N LEU A 337 15.03 3.86 8.48
CA LEU A 337 14.18 3.10 9.40
C LEU A 337 13.49 1.92 8.73
N TYR A 338 13.21 2.05 7.43
CA TYR A 338 12.51 1.04 6.65
C TYR A 338 13.04 0.98 5.22
N PHE A 339 13.46 -0.21 4.81
CA PHE A 339 13.82 -0.54 3.45
C PHE A 339 12.88 -1.61 2.91
N GLU A 340 12.36 -1.39 1.71
CA GLU A 340 11.58 -2.39 0.99
C GLU A 340 12.12 -2.60 -0.41
N TYR A 341 12.29 -3.87 -0.75
CA TYR A 341 12.68 -4.29 -2.09
C TYR A 341 11.72 -5.35 -2.62
N LEU A 342 11.25 -5.18 -3.85
CA LEU A 342 10.41 -6.16 -4.54
C LEU A 342 10.92 -6.39 -5.96
N GLY A 343 11.24 -7.63 -6.29
CA GLY A 343 11.73 -8.00 -7.62
C GLY A 343 11.34 -9.42 -8.00
N TYR A 344 10.70 -9.59 -9.17
CA TYR A 344 10.27 -10.88 -9.70
C TYR A 344 11.18 -11.32 -10.86
N GLY A 345 11.85 -12.48 -10.75
CA GLY A 345 12.67 -13.04 -11.84
C GLY A 345 14.18 -13.14 -11.55
N ASP A 346 14.88 -13.96 -12.34
CA ASP A 346 16.30 -14.31 -12.12
C ASP A 346 17.27 -13.14 -12.35
N ALA A 347 16.85 -12.13 -13.11
CA ALA A 347 17.65 -10.96 -13.44
C ALA A 347 17.60 -9.86 -12.38
N VAL A 348 16.76 -9.97 -11.34
CA VAL A 348 16.34 -8.77 -10.58
C VAL A 348 17.12 -8.57 -9.29
N LEU A 349 17.77 -9.62 -8.74
CA LEU A 349 18.47 -9.54 -7.45
C LEU A 349 19.47 -8.37 -7.38
N PRO A 350 19.28 -7.41 -6.45
CA PRO A 350 20.05 -6.19 -6.42
C PRO A 350 21.38 -6.44 -5.69
N SER A 351 22.46 -5.84 -6.20
CA SER A 351 23.71 -5.74 -5.44
C SER A 351 23.64 -4.47 -4.59
N ILE A 352 23.28 -4.62 -3.32
CA ILE A 352 23.12 -3.49 -2.41
C ILE A 352 24.23 -3.46 -1.35
N LYS A 353 24.74 -2.27 -1.04
CA LYS A 353 25.53 -2.01 0.16
C LYS A 353 24.87 -0.92 0.96
N PHE A 354 24.72 -1.14 2.26
CA PHE A 354 24.21 -0.16 3.20
C PHE A 354 25.34 0.37 4.08
N THR A 355 25.40 1.68 4.23
CA THR A 355 26.05 2.33 5.37
C THR A 355 24.96 3.04 6.16
N THR A 356 24.74 2.58 7.39
CA THR A 356 23.74 3.14 8.29
C THR A 356 24.28 3.26 9.72
N THR A 357 23.83 4.29 10.44
CA THR A 357 24.12 4.48 11.87
C THR A 357 22.89 4.21 12.73
N SER A 358 21.78 3.78 12.13
CA SER A 358 20.53 3.49 12.83
C SER A 358 20.63 2.17 13.59
N ASN A 359 20.41 2.23 14.91
CA ASN A 359 20.52 1.07 15.80
C ASN A 359 19.45 -0.01 15.51
N GLU A 360 18.25 0.40 15.10
CA GLU A 360 17.17 -0.52 14.76
C GLU A 360 16.43 -0.04 13.50
N TRP A 361 16.42 -0.89 12.47
CA TRP A 361 15.67 -0.64 11.23
C TRP A 361 15.19 -1.96 10.62
N LYS A 362 14.21 -1.87 9.71
CA LYS A 362 13.54 -3.02 9.12
C LYS A 362 13.82 -3.12 7.63
N SER A 363 14.04 -4.35 7.15
CA SER A 363 14.18 -4.66 5.73
C SER A 363 13.10 -5.64 5.30
N GLN A 364 12.28 -5.28 4.33
CA GLN A 364 11.30 -6.18 3.72
C GLN A 364 11.73 -6.50 2.29
N ILE A 365 12.10 -7.75 2.03
CA ILE A 365 12.62 -8.21 0.74
C ILE A 365 11.63 -9.22 0.16
N THR A 366 11.07 -8.93 -1.01
CA THR A 366 10.17 -9.85 -1.73
C THR A 366 10.82 -10.26 -3.04
N LEU A 367 11.06 -11.56 -3.21
CA LEU A 367 11.74 -12.11 -4.37
C LEU A 367 10.89 -13.17 -5.07
N GLY A 368 10.75 -13.01 -6.38
CA GLY A 368 10.31 -14.07 -7.27
C GLY A 368 11.47 -14.98 -7.66
N TYR A 369 11.30 -16.31 -7.65
CA TYR A 369 12.31 -17.26 -8.12
C TYR A 369 11.81 -18.10 -9.33
N LYS A 370 12.72 -18.38 -10.28
CA LYS A 370 12.51 -19.31 -11.41
C LYS A 370 13.74 -20.23 -11.52
N LEU A 371 13.63 -21.47 -11.04
CA LEU A 371 14.79 -22.38 -10.92
C LEU A 371 14.84 -23.41 -12.07
N GLU A 372 14.44 -23.02 -13.29
CA GLU A 372 14.22 -23.91 -14.45
C GLU A 372 15.50 -24.35 -15.19
N ARG A 373 16.62 -23.62 -15.09
CA ARG A 373 17.68 -23.73 -16.13
C ARG A 373 18.81 -24.71 -15.81
N SER A 374 19.27 -24.78 -14.56
CA SER A 374 20.29 -25.75 -14.11
C SER A 374 20.52 -25.70 -12.59
N LYS A 375 21.11 -26.77 -12.03
CA LYS A 375 21.65 -26.79 -10.65
C LYS A 375 22.59 -25.59 -10.38
N LYS A 376 23.40 -25.22 -11.37
CA LYS A 376 24.37 -24.12 -11.27
C LYS A 376 23.67 -22.76 -11.13
N ASP A 377 22.58 -22.53 -11.86
CA ASP A 377 21.83 -21.28 -11.82
C ASP A 377 21.09 -21.10 -10.50
N ALA A 378 20.50 -22.17 -9.97
CA ALA A 378 19.89 -22.19 -8.65
C ALA A 378 20.89 -21.85 -7.54
N MET A 379 22.08 -22.48 -7.55
CA MET A 379 23.13 -22.16 -6.58
C MET A 379 23.61 -20.71 -6.72
N ALA A 380 23.77 -20.22 -7.95
CA ALA A 380 24.12 -18.83 -8.20
C ALA A 380 23.04 -17.85 -7.68
N TRP A 381 21.77 -18.24 -7.73
CA TRP A 381 20.67 -17.46 -7.16
C TRP A 381 20.75 -17.42 -5.62
N PHE A 382 20.86 -18.57 -4.94
CA PHE A 382 21.00 -18.62 -3.47
C PHE A 382 22.24 -17.85 -2.97
N LEU A 383 23.35 -17.92 -3.71
CA LEU A 383 24.57 -17.14 -3.44
C LEU A 383 24.31 -15.63 -3.46
N LYS A 384 23.55 -15.15 -4.44
CA LYS A 384 23.18 -13.73 -4.55
C LYS A 384 22.22 -13.32 -3.43
N VAL A 385 21.25 -14.17 -3.08
CA VAL A 385 20.37 -13.93 -1.92
C VAL A 385 21.19 -13.83 -0.64
N ASN A 386 22.13 -14.74 -0.40
CA ASN A 386 23.02 -14.67 0.77
C ASN A 386 23.82 -13.36 0.82
N LYS A 387 24.39 -12.92 -0.31
CA LYS A 387 25.11 -11.63 -0.39
C LYS A 387 24.19 -10.45 -0.05
N LEU A 388 22.94 -10.46 -0.52
CA LEU A 388 21.95 -9.44 -0.19
C LEU A 388 21.62 -9.45 1.30
N LEU A 389 21.34 -10.63 1.88
CA LEU A 389 21.05 -10.77 3.31
C LEU A 389 22.22 -10.27 4.17
N LYS A 390 23.46 -10.58 3.79
CA LYS A 390 24.66 -10.09 4.50
C LYS A 390 24.74 -8.56 4.50
N ALA A 391 24.42 -7.93 3.37
CA ALA A 391 24.35 -6.47 3.26
C ALA A 391 23.24 -5.85 4.14
N LEU A 392 22.22 -6.63 4.52
CA LEU A 392 21.09 -6.21 5.35
C LEU A 392 21.16 -6.74 6.79
N SER A 393 22.26 -7.40 7.17
CA SER A 393 22.40 -8.13 8.44
C SER A 393 22.24 -7.26 9.69
N GLN A 394 22.42 -5.94 9.57
CA GLN A 394 22.19 -4.97 10.64
C GLN A 394 20.70 -4.60 10.84
N SER A 395 19.80 -5.17 10.06
CA SER A 395 18.35 -4.88 10.10
C SER A 395 17.53 -6.09 10.55
N HIS A 396 16.30 -5.83 11.00
CA HIS A 396 15.29 -6.89 11.12
C HIS A 396 14.78 -7.27 9.74
N ILE A 397 15.30 -8.37 9.19
CA ILE A 397 14.99 -8.83 7.84
C ILE A 397 13.67 -9.63 7.84
N THR A 398 12.74 -9.24 6.98
CA THR A 398 11.61 -10.05 6.53
C THR A 398 11.85 -10.44 5.08
N LEU A 399 12.05 -11.73 4.82
CA LEU A 399 12.24 -12.28 3.48
C LEU A 399 10.96 -12.96 3.01
N ARG A 400 10.40 -12.54 1.88
CA ARG A 400 9.24 -13.15 1.22
C ARG A 400 9.67 -13.76 -0.10
N LEU A 401 9.36 -15.03 -0.31
CA LEU A 401 9.69 -15.75 -1.53
C LEU A 401 8.42 -16.26 -2.19
N ALA A 402 8.28 -16.00 -3.49
CA ALA A 402 7.19 -16.53 -4.30
C ALA A 402 7.73 -17.18 -5.59
N PRO A 403 7.16 -18.31 -6.04
CA PRO A 403 7.45 -18.86 -7.35
C PRO A 403 6.91 -17.91 -8.43
N ASN A 404 7.66 -17.77 -9.53
CA ASN A 404 7.20 -16.95 -10.67
C ASN A 404 6.10 -17.66 -11.50
N GLU A 405 6.08 -19.00 -11.55
CA GLU A 405 5.12 -19.84 -12.29
C GLU A 405 4.86 -21.16 -11.53
N TYR A 406 3.70 -21.80 -11.74
CA TYR A 406 3.31 -23.11 -11.17
C TYR A 406 4.05 -24.25 -11.87
N GLU A 407 5.36 -24.34 -11.71
CA GLU A 407 6.11 -25.49 -12.23
C GLU A 407 6.80 -26.26 -11.11
N GLU A 408 6.65 -27.58 -11.16
CA GLU A 408 7.26 -28.50 -10.22
C GLU A 408 8.78 -28.50 -10.40
N LEU A 409 9.47 -28.11 -9.35
CA LEU A 409 10.91 -28.25 -9.27
C LEU A 409 11.25 -29.74 -9.31
N TYR A 410 12.38 -30.14 -9.87
CA TYR A 410 12.99 -31.46 -9.63
C TYR A 410 14.36 -31.21 -9.03
N ILE A 411 14.39 -31.06 -7.71
CA ILE A 411 15.63 -30.79 -6.99
C ILE A 411 15.88 -31.95 -6.03
N ASN A 412 16.58 -32.98 -6.51
CA ASN A 412 16.94 -34.12 -5.67
C ASN A 412 18.34 -34.02 -5.05
N ASP A 413 19.24 -33.14 -5.55
CA ASP A 413 20.67 -33.25 -5.20
C ASP A 413 21.43 -31.91 -5.03
N PHE A 414 21.02 -30.99 -4.15
CA PHE A 414 21.87 -29.82 -3.80
C PHE A 414 22.90 -30.15 -2.71
N TYR A 415 24.08 -30.60 -3.15
CA TYR A 415 25.27 -30.76 -2.31
C TYR A 415 26.35 -29.76 -2.76
N GLY A 416 26.55 -28.67 -2.00
CA GLY A 416 27.69 -27.78 -2.21
C GLY A 416 27.54 -26.38 -1.61
N GLY A 417 28.51 -26.00 -0.76
CA GLY A 417 28.71 -24.63 -0.27
C GLY A 417 28.55 -24.47 1.25
N PHE A 418 29.62 -24.06 1.93
CA PHE A 418 29.58 -23.55 3.30
C PHE A 418 29.28 -22.06 3.24
N TYR A 419 28.07 -21.69 3.64
CA TYR A 419 27.66 -20.29 3.71
C TYR A 419 27.59 -19.88 5.18
N THR A 420 28.12 -18.70 5.51
CA THR A 420 27.79 -18.09 6.80
C THR A 420 26.34 -17.59 6.71
N PRO A 421 25.42 -18.18 7.49
CA PRO A 421 24.01 -17.88 7.36
C PRO A 421 23.69 -16.56 8.09
N VAL A 422 22.71 -15.83 7.59
CA VAL A 422 22.27 -14.56 8.19
C VAL A 422 20.98 -14.77 8.98
N VAL A 423 20.87 -14.19 10.17
CA VAL A 423 19.62 -14.22 10.93
C VAL A 423 18.54 -13.44 10.19
N VAL A 424 17.39 -14.07 9.98
CA VAL A 424 16.21 -13.46 9.37
C VAL A 424 15.11 -13.46 10.43
N GLU A 425 14.42 -12.33 10.62
CA GLU A 425 13.36 -12.27 11.62
C GLU A 425 12.14 -13.09 11.15
N HIS A 426 11.70 -12.84 9.91
CA HIS A 426 10.56 -13.54 9.32
C HIS A 426 10.89 -14.07 7.91
N LEU A 427 10.72 -15.37 7.69
CA LEU A 427 10.74 -15.99 6.37
C LEU A 427 9.32 -16.35 5.95
N LYS A 428 8.83 -15.71 4.89
CA LYS A 428 7.51 -15.98 4.33
C LYS A 428 7.64 -16.69 3.01
N LEU A 429 6.94 -17.81 2.86
CA LEU A 429 6.96 -18.60 1.63
C LEU A 429 5.57 -18.64 1.01
N ARG A 430 5.51 -18.45 -0.31
CA ARG A 430 4.34 -18.74 -1.15
C ARG A 430 4.71 -19.95 -2.00
N GLY A 431 3.86 -20.95 -2.11
CA GLY A 431 4.11 -22.14 -2.94
C GLY A 431 3.36 -23.37 -2.45
N ASP A 432 3.15 -24.33 -3.35
CA ASP A 432 2.47 -25.59 -3.05
C ASP A 432 3.44 -26.59 -2.39
N PHE A 433 3.25 -26.82 -1.08
CA PHE A 433 4.03 -27.79 -0.28
C PHE A 433 3.54 -29.24 -0.43
N SER A 434 2.75 -29.55 -1.46
CA SER A 434 2.30 -30.92 -1.75
C SER A 434 3.28 -31.74 -2.61
N SER A 435 4.21 -31.10 -3.33
CA SER A 435 5.17 -31.78 -4.22
C SER A 435 6.51 -32.16 -3.55
N SER A 436 7.17 -33.19 -4.08
CA SER A 436 8.40 -33.83 -3.55
C SER A 436 9.67 -32.97 -3.54
N SER A 437 9.63 -31.75 -4.07
CA SER A 437 10.82 -30.96 -4.39
C SER A 437 11.05 -29.75 -3.47
N ASN A 438 10.11 -29.51 -2.56
CA ASN A 438 10.14 -28.44 -1.56
C ASN A 438 11.19 -28.62 -0.44
N PRO A 439 11.51 -29.85 0.03
CA PRO A 439 12.58 -30.05 1.02
C PRO A 439 13.91 -29.45 0.59
N ALA A 440 14.23 -29.51 -0.71
CA ALA A 440 15.51 -29.03 -1.21
C ALA A 440 15.61 -27.49 -1.25
N ILE A 441 14.50 -26.77 -1.47
CA ILE A 441 14.49 -25.30 -1.36
C ILE A 441 14.69 -24.87 0.07
N LEU A 442 13.94 -25.46 1.01
CA LEU A 442 14.11 -25.20 2.45
C LEU A 442 15.53 -25.52 2.89
N ASN A 443 16.09 -26.64 2.43
CA ASN A 443 17.47 -27.03 2.69
C ASN A 443 18.49 -25.99 2.21
N CYS A 444 18.28 -25.42 1.03
CA CYS A 444 19.15 -24.37 0.51
C CYS A 444 18.96 -23.04 1.27
N LEU A 445 17.72 -22.68 1.59
CA LEU A 445 17.38 -21.46 2.33
C LEU A 445 17.98 -21.47 3.73
N PHE A 446 17.82 -22.56 4.49
CA PHE A 446 18.35 -22.69 5.84
C PHE A 446 19.89 -22.73 5.91
N ARG A 447 20.56 -22.99 4.77
CA ARG A 447 22.02 -22.82 4.67
C ARG A 447 22.45 -21.37 4.54
N ILE A 448 21.62 -20.50 3.93
CA ILE A 448 21.97 -19.09 3.72
C ILE A 448 21.33 -18.15 4.73
N CYS A 449 20.27 -18.58 5.42
CA CYS A 449 19.59 -17.80 6.44
C CYS A 449 19.09 -18.66 7.60
N ARG A 450 19.05 -18.08 8.80
CA ARG A 450 18.46 -18.68 10.00
C ARG A 450 17.24 -17.87 10.41
N PRO A 451 16.04 -18.21 9.90
CA PRO A 451 14.83 -17.49 10.25
C PRO A 451 14.41 -17.79 11.69
N ARG A 452 13.99 -16.77 12.46
CA ARG A 452 13.36 -16.96 13.78
C ARG A 452 11.90 -17.40 13.67
N TYR A 453 11.20 -16.82 12.69
CA TYR A 453 9.82 -17.16 12.38
C TYR A 453 9.68 -17.52 10.91
N MET A 454 8.86 -18.53 10.62
CA MET A 454 8.46 -18.92 9.27
C MET A 454 6.94 -18.99 9.14
N ASP A 455 6.36 -18.43 8.09
CA ASP A 455 4.93 -18.54 7.81
C ASP A 455 4.65 -18.70 6.30
N LEU A 456 3.50 -19.28 5.98
CA LEU A 456 2.98 -19.35 4.61
C LEU A 456 2.06 -18.17 4.36
N TYR A 457 2.38 -17.35 3.35
CA TYR A 457 1.60 -16.17 3.01
C TYR A 457 0.84 -16.35 1.69
N ASP A 458 -0.26 -15.62 1.57
CA ASP A 458 -1.06 -15.52 0.36
C ASP A 458 -1.25 -14.03 0.08
N ASP A 459 -1.00 -13.61 -1.16
CA ASP A 459 -1.14 -12.20 -1.56
C ASP A 459 -2.53 -11.90 -2.16
N ASP A 460 -3.43 -12.87 -2.25
CA ASP A 460 -4.72 -12.66 -2.91
C ASP A 460 -5.80 -12.09 -1.98
N ILE A 461 -5.94 -10.76 -2.05
CA ILE A 461 -6.98 -9.94 -1.39
C ILE A 461 -8.42 -10.26 -1.87
N TYR A 462 -8.66 -11.23 -2.77
CA TYR A 462 -9.98 -11.40 -3.40
C TYR A 462 -10.59 -12.81 -3.48
N MET A 463 -10.05 -13.85 -2.83
CA MET A 463 -10.63 -15.19 -3.00
C MET A 463 -11.15 -15.82 -1.70
N VAL A 464 -12.47 -15.74 -1.52
CA VAL A 464 -13.25 -16.40 -0.45
C VAL A 464 -13.75 -17.74 -0.97
N LEU A 465 -12.86 -18.71 -1.18
CA LEU A 465 -13.24 -20.09 -1.52
C LEU A 465 -12.70 -21.06 -0.47
N ASP A 466 -13.60 -21.84 0.14
CA ASP A 466 -13.27 -22.84 1.18
C ASP A 466 -12.25 -23.88 0.67
N ALA A 467 -12.22 -24.15 -0.64
CA ALA A 467 -11.26 -25.07 -1.26
C ALA A 467 -9.80 -24.57 -1.15
N HIS A 468 -9.54 -23.26 -1.30
CA HIS A 468 -8.19 -22.69 -1.15
C HIS A 468 -7.72 -22.73 0.31
N LEU A 469 -8.64 -22.46 1.25
CA LEU A 469 -8.34 -22.56 2.67
C LEU A 469 -8.00 -24.00 3.08
N LEU A 470 -8.71 -24.99 2.53
CA LEU A 470 -8.43 -26.40 2.77
C LEU A 470 -7.09 -26.83 2.16
N ALA A 471 -6.75 -26.37 0.95
CA ALA A 471 -5.46 -26.60 0.33
C ALA A 471 -4.32 -26.03 1.19
N LYS A 472 -4.46 -24.78 1.66
CA LYS A 472 -3.51 -24.13 2.57
C LYS A 472 -3.34 -24.91 3.88
N CYS A 473 -4.43 -25.42 4.46
CA CYS A 473 -4.34 -26.26 5.67
C CYS A 473 -3.56 -27.55 5.40
N LYS A 474 -3.74 -28.18 4.22
CA LYS A 474 -2.95 -29.35 3.81
C LYS A 474 -1.46 -29.00 3.65
N GLU A 475 -1.13 -27.89 3.00
CA GLU A 475 0.25 -27.42 2.85
C GLU A 475 0.94 -27.19 4.21
N ILE A 476 0.24 -26.52 5.14
CA ILE A 476 0.75 -26.29 6.49
C ILE A 476 0.96 -27.61 7.24
N ASN A 477 0.02 -28.55 7.13
CA ASN A 477 0.14 -29.88 7.74
C ASN A 477 1.29 -30.69 7.12
N ASN A 478 1.51 -30.59 5.81
CA ASN A 478 2.64 -31.24 5.14
C ASN A 478 3.97 -30.64 5.59
N LEU A 479 4.05 -29.31 5.70
CA LEU A 479 5.24 -28.63 6.21
C LEU A 479 5.51 -28.97 7.67
N ALA A 480 4.48 -28.99 8.53
CA ALA A 480 4.58 -29.44 9.92
C ALA A 480 5.01 -30.91 10.02
N GLY A 481 4.45 -31.78 9.17
CA GLY A 481 4.83 -33.18 9.04
C GLY A 481 6.28 -33.35 8.58
N PHE A 482 6.73 -32.53 7.63
CA PHE A 482 8.13 -32.49 7.19
C PHE A 482 9.05 -32.09 8.34
N MET A 483 8.78 -30.95 8.99
CA MET A 483 9.61 -30.44 10.10
C MET A 483 9.66 -31.39 11.31
N SER A 484 8.61 -32.18 11.55
CA SER A 484 8.56 -33.18 12.63
C SER A 484 9.22 -34.52 12.27
N LYS A 485 9.25 -34.90 11.00
CA LYS A 485 9.86 -36.15 10.50
C LYS A 485 11.35 -36.05 10.22
N VAL A 486 11.98 -34.88 10.40
CA VAL A 486 13.42 -34.73 10.18
C VAL A 486 14.21 -35.36 11.34
N VAL A 487 14.20 -36.69 11.35
CA VAL A 487 14.98 -37.57 12.24
C VAL A 487 16.39 -37.71 11.64
N PRO A 488 17.47 -37.75 12.45
CA PRO A 488 18.85 -37.68 11.96
C PRO A 488 19.31 -38.77 10.97
N ASP A 489 18.60 -39.89 10.85
CA ASP A 489 19.20 -41.13 10.33
C ASP A 489 18.72 -41.63 8.95
N GLU A 490 17.80 -40.94 8.25
CA GLU A 490 17.36 -41.40 6.91
C GLU A 490 17.55 -40.39 5.76
N ILE A 491 17.98 -39.16 6.03
CA ILE A 491 18.27 -38.16 4.98
C ILE A 491 19.59 -37.47 5.30
N GLY A 492 20.71 -38.06 4.87
CA GLY A 492 22.07 -37.53 5.06
C GLY A 492 22.38 -36.16 4.41
N CYS A 493 21.38 -35.34 4.10
CA CYS A 493 21.48 -34.18 3.20
C CYS A 493 21.16 -32.82 3.87
N CYS A 494 20.63 -32.83 5.10
CA CYS A 494 20.13 -31.65 5.80
C CYS A 494 21.12 -31.14 6.86
N PHE A 495 22.27 -30.63 6.42
CA PHE A 495 23.36 -30.16 7.29
C PHE A 495 22.95 -29.12 8.36
N TRP A 496 21.88 -28.36 8.12
CA TRP A 496 21.35 -27.34 9.04
C TRP A 496 20.63 -27.92 10.27
N LEU A 497 20.22 -29.20 10.24
CA LEU A 497 19.54 -29.85 11.38
C LEU A 497 20.40 -29.91 12.63
N LYS A 498 21.72 -30.04 12.46
CA LYS A 498 22.66 -30.05 13.58
C LYS A 498 22.62 -28.74 14.35
N ASP A 499 22.23 -27.65 13.69
CA ASP A 499 22.17 -26.29 14.23
C ASP A 499 20.76 -25.86 14.64
N LEU A 500 19.72 -26.64 14.36
CA LEU A 500 18.34 -26.34 14.76
C LEU A 500 18.04 -27.04 16.09
N GLU A 501 17.74 -26.29 17.14
CA GLU A 501 17.48 -26.81 18.49
C GLU A 501 16.02 -27.18 18.68
N GLU A 502 15.12 -26.29 18.25
CA GLU A 502 13.69 -26.40 18.53
C GLU A 502 12.85 -25.87 17.37
N VAL A 503 11.72 -26.53 17.13
CA VAL A 503 10.65 -26.08 16.24
C VAL A 503 9.35 -26.08 17.03
N CYS A 504 8.77 -24.91 17.22
CA CYS A 504 7.46 -24.75 17.84
C CYS A 504 6.46 -24.25 16.80
N ILE A 505 5.32 -24.94 16.68
CA ILE A 505 4.20 -24.49 15.85
C ILE A 505 3.36 -23.53 16.67
N GLU A 506 3.19 -22.29 16.20
CA GLU A 506 2.38 -21.29 16.86
C GLU A 506 1.10 -20.99 16.09
N VAL A 507 -0.02 -20.92 16.81
CA VAL A 507 -1.32 -20.49 16.29
C VAL A 507 -1.67 -19.15 16.90
N ARG A 508 -2.21 -18.25 16.08
CA ARG A 508 -2.68 -16.95 16.54
C ARG A 508 -4.11 -17.05 17.06
N ASP A 509 -4.32 -16.60 18.28
CA ASP A 509 -5.65 -16.29 18.80
C ASP A 509 -6.11 -14.95 18.21
N GLU A 510 -7.22 -14.93 17.47
CA GLU A 510 -7.74 -13.69 16.86
C GLU A 510 -8.47 -12.79 17.88
N GLU A 511 -8.96 -13.34 19.00
CA GLU A 511 -9.60 -12.56 20.08
C GLU A 511 -8.53 -11.90 20.96
N ALA A 512 -7.52 -12.66 21.39
CA ALA A 512 -6.43 -12.14 22.21
C ALA A 512 -5.32 -11.43 21.41
N LYS A 513 -5.26 -11.65 20.09
CA LYS A 513 -4.19 -11.21 19.18
C LYS A 513 -2.79 -11.76 19.52
N GLU A 514 -2.70 -12.78 20.35
CA GLU A 514 -1.47 -13.42 20.83
C GLU A 514 -1.15 -14.72 20.07
N TRP A 515 0.11 -15.18 20.19
CA TRP A 515 0.60 -16.42 19.59
C TRP A 515 0.91 -17.43 20.69
N HIS A 516 0.45 -18.68 20.53
CA HIS A 516 0.69 -19.74 21.50
C HIS A 516 1.21 -21.01 20.81
N CYS A 517 2.12 -21.72 21.47
CA CYS A 517 2.72 -22.96 20.96
C CYS A 517 1.71 -24.12 21.02
N VAL A 518 1.76 -25.02 20.05
CA VAL A 518 0.94 -26.24 19.97
C VAL A 518 1.85 -27.47 19.93
N GLU A 519 1.56 -28.46 20.79
CA GLU A 519 2.35 -29.69 20.86
C GLU A 519 2.09 -30.63 19.67
N GLY A 520 3.17 -31.25 19.16
CA GLY A 520 3.20 -31.95 17.87
C GLY A 520 2.35 -33.22 17.73
N THR A 521 1.81 -33.77 18.81
CA THR A 521 0.88 -34.93 18.80
C THR A 521 -0.59 -34.52 18.70
N SER A 522 -0.88 -33.23 18.86
CA SER A 522 -2.21 -32.64 18.75
C SER A 522 -2.20 -31.48 17.74
N LEU A 523 -1.73 -31.73 16.51
CA LEU A 523 -2.09 -30.85 15.39
C LEU A 523 -3.62 -30.82 15.33
N PRO A 524 -4.28 -29.70 15.69
CA PRO A 524 -5.73 -29.64 15.62
C PRO A 524 -6.12 -29.86 14.16
N THR A 525 -7.31 -30.40 13.92
CA THR A 525 -8.01 -30.11 12.66
C THR A 525 -8.07 -28.58 12.55
N LEU A 526 -7.09 -27.99 11.86
CA LEU A 526 -6.87 -26.54 11.80
C LEU A 526 -8.17 -25.87 11.38
N ARG A 527 -8.63 -24.88 12.16
CA ARG A 527 -9.86 -24.18 11.78
C ARG A 527 -9.58 -23.39 10.51
N ILE A 528 -10.51 -23.49 9.55
CA ILE A 528 -10.54 -22.70 8.34
C ILE A 528 -10.41 -21.21 8.76
N ARG A 529 -9.26 -20.57 8.46
CA ARG A 529 -8.87 -19.16 8.74
C ARG A 529 -7.92 -18.88 9.93
N GLN A 530 -7.44 -19.88 10.68
CA GLN A 530 -6.42 -19.61 11.70
C GLN A 530 -5.07 -19.20 11.08
N LYS A 531 -4.40 -18.19 11.67
CA LYS A 531 -3.03 -17.80 11.29
C LYS A 531 -2.03 -18.68 12.02
N ILE A 532 -1.05 -19.21 11.30
CA ILE A 532 -0.07 -20.18 11.79
C ILE A 532 1.33 -19.71 11.40
N ARG A 533 2.29 -19.90 12.29
CA ARG A 533 3.71 -19.70 12.02
C ARG A 533 4.55 -20.75 12.76
N PHE A 534 5.77 -20.95 12.32
CA PHE A 534 6.76 -21.81 12.97
C PHE A 534 7.79 -20.92 13.63
N ARG A 535 7.99 -21.07 14.94
CA ARG A 535 9.13 -20.50 15.67
C ARG A 535 10.28 -21.50 15.61
N LEU A 536 11.44 -21.02 15.19
CA LEU A 536 12.66 -21.82 15.00
C LEU A 536 13.77 -21.29 15.91
N THR A 537 14.32 -22.16 16.74
CA THR A 537 15.44 -21.85 17.63
C THR A 537 16.71 -22.50 17.08
N TRP A 538 17.76 -21.70 16.89
CA TRP A 538 19.02 -22.17 16.30
C TRP A 538 20.14 -22.10 17.35
N LYS A 539 21.07 -23.06 17.31
CA LYS A 539 22.29 -23.06 18.14
C LYS A 539 23.11 -21.80 17.86
N GLU A 540 23.58 -21.15 18.91
CA GLU A 540 24.56 -20.07 18.77
C GLU A 540 25.88 -20.65 18.24
N HIS A 541 26.25 -20.29 17.01
CA HIS A 541 27.59 -20.58 16.52
C HIS A 541 28.57 -19.57 17.10
N VAL A 542 29.58 -20.07 17.80
CA VAL A 542 30.80 -19.32 18.10
C VAL A 542 31.38 -18.85 16.78
N ASP A 543 31.56 -17.54 16.64
CA ASP A 543 32.09 -16.90 15.44
C ASP A 543 33.54 -17.38 15.21
N VAL A 544 33.72 -18.44 14.41
CA VAL A 544 35.03 -19.04 14.12
C VAL A 544 35.96 -18.05 13.41
N SER A 545 35.43 -16.92 12.91
CA SER A 545 36.23 -15.80 12.40
C SER A 545 37.04 -15.06 13.48
N LYS A 546 36.76 -15.31 14.77
CA LYS A 546 37.52 -14.78 15.92
C LYS A 546 38.52 -15.77 16.51
N ILE A 547 38.57 -17.01 16.01
CA ILE A 547 39.60 -17.98 16.41
C ILE A 547 40.72 -17.87 15.38
N SER A 548 41.83 -17.24 15.73
CA SER A 548 43.04 -17.25 14.92
C SER A 548 43.59 -18.69 14.87
N MET A 549 43.16 -19.47 13.88
CA MET A 549 43.76 -20.76 13.58
C MET A 549 44.68 -20.61 12.37
N SER A 550 45.92 -21.05 12.51
CA SER A 550 46.94 -21.07 11.46
C SER A 550 46.51 -21.98 10.31
N GLU A 551 46.92 -21.67 9.07
CA GLU A 551 46.64 -22.51 7.89
C GLU A 551 47.12 -23.97 8.02
N GLU A 552 48.08 -24.26 8.91
CA GLU A 552 48.52 -25.62 9.24
C GLU A 552 47.46 -26.44 9.99
N ASP A 553 46.64 -25.81 10.86
CA ASP A 553 45.60 -26.51 11.62
C ASP A 553 44.43 -26.96 10.74
N LEU A 554 44.16 -26.21 9.67
CA LEU A 554 43.17 -26.53 8.63
C LEU A 554 43.62 -27.66 7.70
N LEU A 555 44.94 -27.88 7.57
CA LEU A 555 45.49 -28.96 6.75
C LEU A 555 45.52 -30.28 7.54
N ASN A 556 45.88 -30.25 8.82
CA ASN A 556 45.90 -31.43 9.68
C ASN A 556 44.48 -32.00 9.92
N ALA A 557 43.46 -31.14 10.06
CA ALA A 557 42.07 -31.59 10.17
C ALA A 557 41.55 -32.31 8.90
N LYS A 558 42.13 -32.03 7.72
CA LYS A 558 41.78 -32.73 6.47
C LYS A 558 42.37 -34.14 6.41
N GLU A 559 43.57 -34.37 6.94
CA GLU A 559 44.21 -35.68 6.88
C GLU A 559 43.57 -36.69 7.86
N GLU A 560 43.19 -36.26 9.06
CA GLU A 560 42.50 -37.14 10.02
C GLU A 560 41.10 -37.56 9.54
N THR A 561 40.38 -36.67 8.85
CA THR A 561 39.03 -36.99 8.33
C THR A 561 39.09 -37.98 7.15
N TYR A 562 40.17 -37.96 6.35
CA TYR A 562 40.36 -38.92 5.25
C TYR A 562 40.84 -40.30 5.73
N ALA A 563 41.59 -40.38 6.84
CA ALA A 563 42.05 -41.66 7.39
C ALA A 563 40.92 -42.50 8.03
N VAL A 564 39.92 -41.85 8.63
CA VAL A 564 38.75 -42.54 9.22
C VAL A 564 37.82 -43.09 8.12
N ALA A 565 37.69 -42.40 6.99
CA ALA A 565 36.82 -42.84 5.88
C ALA A 565 37.34 -44.06 5.10
N LEU A 566 38.63 -44.40 5.21
CA LEU A 566 39.25 -45.53 4.52
C LEU A 566 39.30 -46.82 5.35
N THR A 567 39.11 -46.74 6.67
CA THR A 567 39.12 -47.93 7.55
C THR A 567 37.75 -48.61 7.67
N GLU A 568 36.64 -47.90 7.40
CA GLU A 568 35.27 -48.47 7.49
C GLU A 568 34.77 -49.16 6.20
N LYS A 569 35.57 -49.22 5.13
CA LYS A 569 35.20 -49.86 3.86
C LYS A 569 35.94 -51.17 3.54
N GLY A 570 36.62 -51.77 4.51
CA GLY A 570 37.38 -52.99 4.29
C GLY A 570 37.37 -53.94 5.48
N THR A 571 36.23 -54.57 5.76
CA THR A 571 36.11 -55.92 6.35
C THR A 571 34.73 -56.49 6.08
#